data_AF-U2JYG0-F1
#
_entry.id   AF-U2JYG0-F1
#
_cell.length_a   1.000
_cell.length_b   1.000
_cell.length_c   1.000
_cell.angle_alpha   90.00
_cell.angle_beta   90.00
_cell.angle_gamma   90.00
#
_symmetry.space_group_name_H-M   'P 1'
#
loop_
_entity.id
_entity.type
_entity.pdbx_description
1 polymer ?
#
loop_
_entity_poly.entity_id
_entity_poly.type
_entity_poly.pdbx_seq_one_letter_code
_entity_poly.pdbx_strand_id
1 'polypeptide(L)'
;MRTLVISEKPSVAISISKVLGATKKKDGYYEGNGYIVSWCIGHLIQMANPERYDEKYAKWNIKDLPIIPSEYKYEIMKPTKKQFVILKKLMNNKDVKFVINACDAGREGEAIFRLVYLQASCKKKMKRLWISSMEDSAIKDGFDKLKDGKDYDNLFESAQARAIADWLVGMNISRLYSCLYKQNYSVGRVQTPTLSMI
;
A
#
# COMPACT_ATOMS: atom_id res chain seq x y z
N MET A 1 6.72 25.05 8.80
CA MET A 1 6.37 23.99 7.82
C MET A 1 6.92 22.66 8.32
N ARG A 2 6.19 21.57 8.13
CA ARG A 2 6.49 20.24 8.67
C ARG A 2 6.73 19.22 7.57
N THR A 3 7.39 18.13 7.94
CA THR A 3 7.64 16.95 7.10
C THR A 3 6.77 15.80 7.56
N LEU A 4 6.03 15.16 6.64
CA LEU A 4 5.28 13.95 6.97
C LEU A 4 6.08 12.71 6.58
N VAL A 5 6.29 11.80 7.51
CA VAL A 5 6.95 10.51 7.29
C VAL A 5 5.93 9.40 7.50
N ILE A 6 5.87 8.42 6.59
CA ILE A 6 4.91 7.31 6.66
C ILE A 6 5.65 5.99 6.49
N SER A 7 5.54 5.09 7.46
CA SER A 7 6.06 3.71 7.41
C SER A 7 4.94 2.68 7.11
N GLU A 8 5.27 1.39 6.94
CA GLU A 8 4.25 0.35 6.68
C GLU A 8 3.49 -0.13 7.92
N LYS A 9 4.05 0.09 9.13
CA LYS A 9 3.48 -0.38 10.41
C LYS A 9 3.85 0.50 11.60
N PRO A 10 3.08 0.45 12.72
CA PRO A 10 3.28 1.33 13.88
C PRO A 10 4.66 1.20 14.53
N SER A 11 5.21 -0.01 14.63
CA SER A 11 6.50 -0.24 15.31
C SER A 11 7.65 0.50 14.63
N VAL A 12 7.68 0.50 13.30
CA VAL A 12 8.70 1.24 12.51
C VAL A 12 8.54 2.74 12.67
N ALA A 13 7.30 3.24 12.67
CA ALA A 13 7.05 4.66 12.90
C ALA A 13 7.52 5.12 14.29
N ILE A 14 7.38 4.28 15.32
CA ILE A 14 7.86 4.60 16.68
C ILE A 14 9.39 4.72 16.71
N SER A 15 10.12 3.80 16.05
CA SER A 15 11.58 3.88 15.98
C SER A 15 12.02 5.17 15.26
N ILE A 16 11.43 5.45 14.11
CA ILE A 16 11.71 6.68 13.34
C ILE A 16 11.35 7.93 14.14
N SER A 17 10.20 7.95 14.84
CA SER A 17 9.75 9.13 15.56
C SER A 17 10.66 9.49 16.73
N LYS A 18 11.25 8.49 17.41
CA LYS A 18 12.26 8.70 18.45
C LYS A 18 13.51 9.38 17.89
N VAL A 19 14.06 8.85 16.79
CA VAL A 19 15.27 9.40 16.14
C VAL A 19 15.05 10.82 15.63
N LEU A 20 13.87 11.10 15.06
CA LEU A 20 13.52 12.42 14.54
C LEU A 20 13.09 13.43 15.62
N GLY A 21 12.92 13.02 16.87
CA GLY A 21 12.41 13.89 17.94
C GLY A 21 10.91 14.22 17.83
N ALA A 22 10.15 13.41 17.11
CA ALA A 22 8.69 13.46 17.08
C ALA A 22 8.10 12.64 18.24
N THR A 23 8.11 13.19 19.44
CA THR A 23 7.77 12.47 20.68
C THR A 23 6.32 12.64 21.13
N LYS A 24 5.59 13.62 20.61
CA LYS A 24 4.21 13.90 21.02
C LYS A 24 3.24 12.97 20.30
N LYS A 25 2.71 11.99 21.04
CA LYS A 25 1.73 11.03 20.51
C LYS A 25 0.39 11.70 20.21
N LYS A 26 -0.21 11.32 19.09
CA LYS A 26 -1.57 11.70 18.64
C LYS A 26 -2.31 10.45 18.15
N ASP A 27 -3.57 10.60 17.77
CA ASP A 27 -4.34 9.51 17.17
C ASP A 27 -3.80 9.18 15.77
N GLY A 28 -3.11 8.05 15.65
CA GLY A 28 -2.55 7.53 14.39
C GLY A 28 -1.23 8.15 13.92
N TYR A 29 -0.56 8.98 14.72
CA TYR A 29 0.76 9.55 14.39
C TYR A 29 1.48 10.13 15.63
N TYR A 30 2.75 10.50 15.46
CA TYR A 30 3.54 11.31 16.38
C TYR A 30 3.91 12.64 15.72
N GLU A 31 4.08 13.70 16.51
CA GLU A 31 4.56 15.00 16.03
C GLU A 31 5.65 15.57 16.96
N GLY A 32 6.54 16.39 16.41
CA GLY A 32 7.60 17.06 17.16
C GLY A 32 8.81 17.35 16.27
N ASN A 33 9.65 18.30 16.68
CA ASN A 33 10.89 18.67 15.98
C ASN A 33 10.71 18.95 14.46
N GLY A 34 9.55 19.51 14.06
CA GLY A 34 9.24 19.76 12.65
C GLY A 34 8.75 18.54 11.84
N TYR A 35 8.67 17.36 12.45
CA TYR A 35 8.20 16.13 11.83
C TYR A 35 6.80 15.71 12.30
N ILE A 36 6.10 15.02 11.42
CA ILE A 36 4.92 14.22 11.70
C ILE A 36 5.25 12.80 11.23
N VAL A 37 5.23 11.82 12.11
CA VAL A 37 5.55 10.42 11.79
C VAL A 37 4.31 9.56 11.98
N SER A 38 3.81 8.97 10.90
CA SER A 38 2.63 8.13 10.87
C SER A 38 2.95 6.80 10.19
N TRP A 39 1.95 5.93 10.05
CA TRP A 39 2.13 4.57 9.57
C TRP A 39 0.90 4.08 8.82
N CYS A 40 1.12 3.11 7.94
CA CYS A 40 0.09 2.21 7.46
C CYS A 40 -0.09 1.04 8.45
N ILE A 41 -1.02 0.14 8.16
CA ILE A 41 -1.22 -1.11 8.90
C ILE A 41 -1.17 -2.22 7.85
N GLY A 42 0.01 -2.40 7.26
CA GLY A 42 0.13 -3.11 5.98
C GLY A 42 -0.60 -2.37 4.87
N HIS A 43 -1.26 -3.11 3.98
CA HIS A 43 -2.09 -2.53 2.94
C HIS A 43 -3.32 -1.84 3.55
N LEU A 44 -3.53 -0.56 3.23
CA LEU A 44 -4.77 0.17 3.54
C LEU A 44 -5.73 0.18 2.34
N ILE A 45 -5.17 -0.03 1.15
CA ILE A 45 -5.83 0.03 -0.13
C ILE A 45 -5.69 -1.34 -0.77
N GLN A 46 -6.79 -1.86 -1.32
CA GLN A 46 -6.81 -3.12 -2.05
C GLN A 46 -7.41 -2.90 -3.44
N MET A 47 -7.12 -3.80 -4.38
CA MET A 47 -7.85 -3.83 -5.64
C MET A 47 -9.31 -4.18 -5.38
N ALA A 48 -10.21 -3.48 -6.06
CA ALA A 48 -11.64 -3.69 -5.92
C ALA A 48 -12.04 -5.08 -6.43
N ASN A 49 -13.05 -5.67 -5.79
CA ASN A 49 -13.66 -6.90 -6.29
C ASN A 49 -14.44 -6.67 -7.60
N PRO A 50 -14.68 -7.72 -8.40
CA PRO A 50 -15.45 -7.62 -9.64
C PRO A 50 -16.80 -6.89 -9.54
N GLU A 51 -17.56 -7.05 -8.46
CA GLU A 51 -18.86 -6.36 -8.28
C GLU A 51 -18.75 -4.82 -8.23
N ARG A 52 -17.55 -4.28 -8.01
CA ARG A 52 -17.30 -2.83 -8.07
C ARG A 52 -17.12 -2.31 -9.50
N TYR A 53 -16.95 -3.21 -10.47
CA TYR A 53 -16.87 -2.87 -11.89
C TYR A 53 -18.25 -2.95 -12.55
N ASP A 54 -19.02 -3.99 -12.25
CA ASP A 54 -20.39 -4.21 -12.71
C ASP A 54 -21.12 -5.09 -11.67
N GLU A 55 -22.33 -4.70 -11.25
CA GLU A 55 -23.12 -5.42 -10.24
C GLU A 55 -23.40 -6.86 -10.64
N LYS A 56 -23.47 -7.16 -11.96
CA LYS A 56 -23.68 -8.53 -12.46
C LYS A 56 -22.61 -9.51 -11.96
N TYR A 57 -21.38 -9.02 -11.72
CA TYR A 57 -20.26 -9.84 -11.28
C TYR A 57 -20.35 -10.24 -9.79
N ALA A 58 -21.35 -9.75 -9.05
CA ALA A 58 -21.64 -10.23 -7.70
C ALA A 58 -22.07 -11.70 -7.71
N LYS A 59 -22.80 -12.13 -8.75
CA LYS A 59 -23.13 -13.54 -8.98
C LYS A 59 -22.10 -14.15 -9.93
N TRP A 60 -21.59 -15.32 -9.57
CA TRP A 60 -20.57 -15.99 -10.37
C TRP A 60 -21.22 -16.80 -11.49
N ASN A 61 -21.00 -16.38 -12.74
CA ASN A 61 -21.42 -17.13 -13.92
C ASN A 61 -20.23 -17.31 -14.87
N ILE A 62 -20.11 -18.50 -15.46
CA ILE A 62 -19.03 -18.81 -16.41
C ILE A 62 -19.12 -17.91 -17.65
N LYS A 63 -20.33 -17.51 -18.07
CA LYS A 63 -20.57 -16.64 -19.23
C LYS A 63 -19.96 -15.24 -19.09
N ASP A 64 -19.70 -14.81 -17.86
CA ASP A 64 -19.13 -13.49 -17.55
C ASP A 64 -17.59 -13.50 -17.54
N LEU A 65 -16.96 -14.68 -17.71
CA LEU A 65 -15.51 -14.84 -17.66
C LEU A 65 -14.88 -14.82 -19.06
N PRO A 66 -13.67 -14.24 -19.21
CA PRO A 66 -12.89 -13.58 -18.17
C PRO A 66 -13.35 -12.12 -17.92
N ILE A 67 -13.30 -11.71 -16.66
CA ILE A 67 -13.43 -10.33 -16.21
C ILE A 67 -12.08 -9.65 -16.38
N ILE A 68 -11.99 -8.77 -17.37
CA ILE A 68 -10.80 -7.96 -17.69
C ILE A 68 -11.22 -6.49 -17.73
N PRO A 69 -11.05 -5.74 -16.63
CA PRO A 69 -11.36 -4.31 -16.60
C PRO A 69 -10.44 -3.50 -17.52
N SER A 70 -10.96 -2.44 -18.13
CA SER A 70 -10.14 -1.44 -18.84
C SER A 70 -9.27 -0.62 -17.89
N GLU A 71 -9.76 -0.39 -16.68
CA GLU A 71 -9.06 0.30 -15.59
C GLU A 71 -9.27 -0.48 -14.29
N TYR A 72 -8.22 -0.61 -13.48
CA TYR A 72 -8.30 -1.28 -12.18
C TYR A 72 -8.72 -0.29 -11.10
N LYS A 73 -9.80 -0.60 -10.40
CA LYS A 73 -10.32 0.20 -9.29
C LYS A 73 -9.64 -0.23 -7.99
N TYR A 74 -9.42 0.73 -7.11
CA TYR A 74 -8.86 0.52 -5.78
C TYR A 74 -9.84 1.01 -4.71
N GLU A 75 -9.90 0.30 -3.60
CA GLU A 75 -10.79 0.61 -2.49
C GLU A 75 -10.06 0.59 -1.16
N ILE A 76 -10.57 1.39 -0.21
CA ILE A 76 -10.03 1.47 1.13
C ILE A 76 -10.57 0.28 1.93
N MET A 77 -9.67 -0.46 2.56
CA MET A 77 -10.03 -1.60 3.38
C MET A 77 -10.83 -1.13 4.61
N LYS A 78 -11.99 -1.76 4.86
CA LYS A 78 -12.87 -1.41 5.98
C LYS A 78 -12.16 -1.40 7.34
N PRO A 79 -11.34 -2.42 7.70
CA PRO A 79 -10.70 -2.49 9.02
C PRO A 79 -9.71 -1.35 9.28
N THR A 80 -9.06 -0.84 8.24
CA THR A 80 -7.99 0.15 8.36
C THR A 80 -8.39 1.55 7.83
N LYS A 81 -9.69 1.73 7.52
CA LYS A 81 -10.27 2.98 7.02
C LYS A 81 -9.98 4.17 7.93
N LYS A 82 -10.03 3.99 9.26
CA LYS A 82 -9.72 5.05 10.23
C LYS A 82 -8.31 5.61 9.99
N GLN A 83 -7.33 4.72 9.85
CA GLN A 83 -5.94 5.12 9.63
C GLN A 83 -5.75 5.79 8.28
N PHE A 84 -6.40 5.30 7.23
CA PHE A 84 -6.39 5.97 5.92
C PHE A 84 -6.92 7.41 6.00
N VAL A 85 -8.02 7.65 6.71
CA VAL A 85 -8.60 9.00 6.87
C VAL A 85 -7.61 9.93 7.58
N ILE A 86 -6.91 9.44 8.60
CA ILE A 86 -5.85 10.19 9.29
C ILE A 86 -4.73 10.55 8.30
N LEU A 87 -4.20 9.56 7.57
CA LEU A 87 -3.14 9.79 6.58
C LEU A 87 -3.57 10.77 5.49
N LYS A 88 -4.78 10.63 4.96
CA LYS A 88 -5.33 11.55 3.94
C LYS A 88 -5.39 12.99 4.46
N LYS A 89 -5.80 13.19 5.71
CA LYS A 89 -5.81 14.51 6.36
C LYS A 89 -4.39 15.06 6.50
N LEU A 90 -3.45 14.25 6.98
CA LEU A 90 -2.04 14.65 7.16
C LEU A 90 -1.37 15.00 5.82
N MET A 91 -1.53 14.13 4.82
CA MET A 91 -0.99 14.32 3.47
C MET A 91 -1.50 15.60 2.81
N ASN A 92 -2.74 16.00 3.07
CA ASN A 92 -3.33 17.21 2.49
C ASN A 92 -3.29 18.45 3.41
N ASN A 93 -2.69 18.33 4.61
CA ASN A 93 -2.57 19.45 5.54
C ASN A 93 -1.65 20.55 4.99
N LYS A 94 -2.07 21.81 4.95
CA LYS A 94 -1.29 22.95 4.45
C LYS A 94 0.09 23.11 5.11
N ASP A 95 0.23 22.70 6.37
CA ASP A 95 1.50 22.81 7.11
C ASP A 95 2.57 21.81 6.65
N VAL A 96 2.18 20.74 5.95
CA VAL A 96 3.09 19.69 5.46
C VAL A 96 3.62 20.08 4.08
N LYS A 97 4.94 20.23 3.94
CA LYS A 97 5.60 20.64 2.68
C LYS A 97 5.96 19.46 1.79
N PHE A 98 6.46 18.37 2.37
CA PHE A 98 6.84 17.15 1.66
C PHE A 98 6.47 15.92 2.47
N VAL A 99 6.32 14.80 1.76
CA VAL A 99 5.97 13.50 2.32
C VAL A 99 7.14 12.54 2.06
N ILE A 100 7.51 11.74 3.06
CA ILE A 100 8.58 10.75 2.99
C ILE A 100 7.94 9.37 3.06
N ASN A 101 8.17 8.57 2.03
CA ASN A 101 7.95 7.14 2.05
C ASN A 101 9.07 6.46 2.85
N ALA A 102 8.74 5.99 4.05
CA ALA A 102 9.62 5.27 4.95
C ALA A 102 9.18 3.81 5.15
N CYS A 103 8.43 3.25 4.20
CA CYS A 103 8.13 1.83 4.19
C CYS A 103 9.40 0.99 3.90
N ASP A 104 9.35 -0.31 4.20
CA ASP A 104 10.44 -1.26 3.92
C ASP A 104 11.06 -1.08 2.52
N ALA A 105 12.39 -1.22 2.43
CA ALA A 105 13.17 -1.06 1.21
C ALA A 105 12.94 -2.23 0.23
N GLY A 106 11.79 -2.24 -0.42
CA GLY A 106 11.40 -3.27 -1.38
C GLY A 106 10.12 -2.92 -2.13
N ARG A 107 9.75 -3.81 -3.06
CA ARG A 107 8.60 -3.62 -3.95
C ARG A 107 7.27 -3.46 -3.17
N GLU A 108 7.05 -4.29 -2.16
CA GLU A 108 5.83 -4.26 -1.35
C GLU A 108 5.73 -2.96 -0.53
N GLY A 109 6.83 -2.52 0.09
CA GLY A 109 6.87 -1.26 0.84
C GLY A 109 6.59 -0.04 -0.05
N GLU A 110 7.15 -0.02 -1.26
CA GLU A 110 6.85 1.03 -2.24
C GLU A 110 5.36 1.04 -2.61
N ALA A 111 4.77 -0.14 -2.88
CA ALA A 111 3.36 -0.27 -3.23
C ALA A 111 2.41 0.21 -2.11
N ILE A 112 2.67 -0.20 -0.86
CA ILE A 112 1.85 0.17 0.31
C ILE A 112 1.73 1.70 0.40
N PHE A 113 2.86 2.40 0.39
CA PHE A 113 2.86 3.85 0.48
C PHE A 113 2.19 4.50 -0.74
N ARG A 114 2.59 4.09 -1.95
CA ARG A 114 2.14 4.72 -3.20
C ARG A 114 0.64 4.62 -3.40
N LEU A 115 0.04 3.47 -3.11
CA LEU A 115 -1.41 3.30 -3.20
C LEU A 115 -2.13 4.26 -2.25
N VAL A 116 -1.62 4.44 -1.02
CA VAL A 116 -2.19 5.42 -0.07
C VAL A 116 -2.01 6.85 -0.55
N TYR A 117 -0.82 7.18 -1.07
CA TYR A 117 -0.50 8.52 -1.60
C TYR A 117 -1.44 8.91 -2.76
N LEU A 118 -1.65 7.99 -3.70
CA LEU A 118 -2.54 8.16 -4.85
C LEU A 118 -4.01 8.23 -4.41
N GLN A 119 -4.46 7.32 -3.55
CA GLN A 119 -5.85 7.30 -3.06
C GLN A 119 -6.18 8.51 -2.18
N ALA A 120 -5.19 9.07 -1.48
CA ALA A 120 -5.33 10.32 -0.74
C ALA A 120 -5.34 11.57 -1.64
N SER A 121 -5.08 11.39 -2.94
CA SER A 121 -4.91 12.46 -3.94
C SER A 121 -3.86 13.50 -3.52
N CYS A 122 -2.80 13.03 -2.84
CA CYS A 122 -1.71 13.89 -2.41
C CYS A 122 -0.92 14.39 -3.62
N LYS A 123 -0.61 15.69 -3.67
CA LYS A 123 0.18 16.32 -4.75
C LYS A 123 1.53 16.84 -4.29
N LYS A 124 1.90 16.56 -3.04
CA LYS A 124 3.13 17.09 -2.43
C LYS A 124 4.33 16.31 -2.91
N LYS A 125 5.49 16.99 -2.95
CA LYS A 125 6.77 16.35 -3.28
C LYS A 125 6.98 15.16 -2.34
N MET A 126 7.27 14.03 -2.94
CA MET A 126 7.52 12.78 -2.24
C MET A 126 9.02 12.46 -2.30
N LYS A 127 9.56 12.06 -1.15
CA LYS A 127 10.92 11.55 -1.00
C LYS A 127 10.88 10.11 -0.51
N ARG A 128 11.96 9.37 -0.75
CA ARG A 128 12.09 7.96 -0.34
C ARG A 128 13.23 7.80 0.67
N LEU A 129 12.90 7.28 1.84
CA LEU A 129 13.87 6.73 2.78
C LEU A 129 14.13 5.27 2.41
N TRP A 130 15.37 4.92 2.07
CA TRP A 130 15.75 3.59 1.62
C TRP A 130 16.79 2.98 2.56
N ILE A 131 16.30 2.33 3.62
CA ILE A 131 17.13 1.71 4.66
C ILE A 131 16.70 0.26 4.89
N SER A 132 17.65 -0.61 5.23
CA SER A 132 17.43 -2.02 5.58
C SER A 132 17.59 -2.31 7.07
N SER A 133 18.05 -1.33 7.85
CA SER A 133 18.26 -1.41 9.30
C SER A 133 17.45 -0.36 10.02
N MET A 134 16.95 -0.70 11.21
CA MET A 134 16.18 0.19 12.10
C MET A 134 17.03 0.71 13.27
N GLU A 135 18.35 0.53 13.21
CA GLU A 135 19.28 1.16 14.15
C GLU A 135 19.28 2.69 13.99
N ASP A 136 19.44 3.41 15.11
CA ASP A 136 19.38 4.87 15.14
C ASP A 136 20.35 5.55 14.17
N SER A 137 21.56 4.99 13.99
CA SER A 137 22.57 5.48 13.04
C SER A 137 22.09 5.33 11.59
N ALA A 138 21.60 4.14 11.23
CA ALA A 138 21.09 3.86 9.89
C ALA A 138 19.88 4.74 9.52
N ILE A 139 18.99 4.99 10.49
CA ILE A 139 17.86 5.90 10.31
C ILE A 139 18.38 7.31 10.01
N LYS A 140 19.29 7.85 10.85
CA LYS A 140 19.86 9.20 10.65
C LYS A 140 20.53 9.34 9.28
N ASP A 141 21.44 8.43 8.95
CA ASP A 141 22.15 8.43 7.67
C ASP A 141 21.18 8.33 6.47
N GLY A 142 20.10 7.57 6.62
CA GLY A 142 19.06 7.44 5.61
C GLY A 142 18.29 8.73 5.38
N PHE A 143 18.01 9.51 6.44
CA PHE A 143 17.36 10.81 6.32
C PHE A 143 18.26 11.87 5.67
N ASP A 144 19.58 11.76 5.84
CA ASP A 144 20.54 12.63 5.16
C ASP A 144 20.66 12.30 3.66
N LYS A 145 20.35 11.06 3.27
CA LYS A 145 20.47 10.53 1.90
C LYS A 145 19.12 10.22 1.24
N LEU A 146 18.08 11.00 1.55
CA LEU A 146 16.76 10.84 0.96
C LEU A 146 16.80 10.94 -0.56
N LYS A 147 16.21 9.95 -1.22
CA LYS A 147 16.10 9.91 -2.68
C LYS A 147 14.82 10.56 -3.17
N ASP A 148 14.80 10.95 -4.44
CA ASP A 148 13.54 11.40 -5.02
C ASP A 148 12.58 10.22 -5.14
N GLY A 149 11.30 10.47 -4.89
CA GLY A 149 10.31 9.42 -5.04
C GLY A 149 10.23 8.90 -6.49
N LYS A 150 10.48 9.77 -7.48
CA LYS A 150 10.48 9.40 -8.91
C LYS A 150 11.48 8.30 -9.27
N ASP A 151 12.60 8.22 -8.53
CA ASP A 151 13.63 7.19 -8.75
C ASP A 151 13.08 5.77 -8.54
N TYR A 152 11.90 5.64 -7.92
CA TYR A 152 11.22 4.39 -7.59
C TYR A 152 9.91 4.17 -8.37
N ASP A 153 9.62 4.98 -9.39
CA ASP A 153 8.41 4.82 -10.22
C ASP A 153 8.36 3.42 -10.87
N ASN A 154 9.45 2.95 -11.49
CA ASN A 154 9.54 1.60 -12.08
C ASN A 154 9.31 0.48 -11.04
N LEU A 155 9.75 0.68 -9.79
CA LEU A 155 9.55 -0.28 -8.71
C LEU A 155 8.06 -0.37 -8.35
N PHE A 156 7.38 0.78 -8.30
CA PHE A 156 5.94 0.84 -8.08
C PHE A 156 5.15 0.23 -9.26
N GLU A 157 5.52 0.54 -10.49
CA GLU A 157 4.90 -0.06 -11.70
C GLU A 157 5.05 -1.58 -11.72
N SER A 158 6.22 -2.11 -11.37
CA SER A 158 6.43 -3.55 -11.21
C SER A 158 5.51 -4.16 -10.15
N ALA A 159 5.30 -3.46 -9.03
CA ALA A 159 4.38 -3.91 -7.98
C ALA A 159 2.93 -3.95 -8.47
N GLN A 160 2.50 -2.91 -9.18
CA GLN A 160 1.16 -2.83 -9.76
C GLN A 160 0.92 -3.93 -10.81
N ALA A 161 1.88 -4.13 -11.72
CA ALA A 161 1.79 -5.19 -12.74
C ALA A 161 1.63 -6.57 -12.11
N ARG A 162 2.39 -6.86 -11.05
CA ARG A 162 2.24 -8.10 -10.29
C ARG A 162 0.87 -8.22 -9.63
N ALA A 163 0.41 -7.17 -8.95
CA ALA A 163 -0.90 -7.17 -8.29
C ALA A 163 -2.03 -7.40 -9.30
N ILE A 164 -1.96 -6.77 -10.47
CA ILE A 164 -2.90 -6.95 -11.57
C ILE A 164 -2.88 -8.39 -12.10
N ALA A 165 -1.70 -8.97 -12.33
CA ALA A 165 -1.58 -10.36 -12.78
C ALA A 165 -2.17 -11.33 -11.75
N ASP A 166 -1.86 -11.13 -10.47
CA ASP A 166 -2.39 -11.96 -9.38
C ASP A 166 -3.92 -11.82 -9.26
N TRP A 167 -4.46 -10.60 -9.44
CA TRP A 167 -5.90 -10.34 -9.45
C TRP A 167 -6.60 -11.00 -10.65
N LEU A 168 -6.05 -10.85 -11.86
CA LEU A 168 -6.62 -11.43 -13.07
C LEU A 168 -6.70 -12.95 -12.99
N VAL A 169 -5.60 -13.60 -12.60
CA VAL A 169 -5.54 -15.06 -12.46
C VAL A 169 -6.46 -15.52 -11.31
N GLY A 170 -6.34 -14.87 -10.16
CA GLY A 170 -7.09 -15.24 -8.96
C GLY A 170 -8.60 -15.11 -9.16
N MET A 171 -9.06 -13.96 -9.64
CA MET A 171 -10.49 -13.70 -9.81
C MET A 171 -11.11 -14.56 -10.90
N ASN A 172 -10.45 -14.72 -12.04
CA ASN A 172 -11.04 -15.45 -13.15
C ASN A 172 -11.01 -16.96 -12.96
N ILE A 173 -9.85 -17.52 -12.58
CA ILE A 173 -9.70 -18.97 -12.54
C ILE A 173 -10.36 -19.56 -11.29
N SER A 174 -10.31 -18.88 -10.14
CA SER A 174 -11.05 -19.34 -8.95
C SER A 174 -12.55 -19.36 -9.20
N ARG A 175 -13.10 -18.34 -9.88
CA ARG A 175 -14.52 -18.30 -10.28
C ARG A 175 -14.86 -19.43 -11.25
N LEU A 176 -14.05 -19.63 -12.28
CA LEU A 176 -14.25 -20.70 -13.27
C LEU A 176 -14.34 -22.07 -12.60
N TYR A 177 -13.31 -22.44 -11.82
CA TYR A 177 -13.26 -23.74 -11.15
C TYR A 177 -14.38 -23.88 -10.13
N SER A 178 -14.68 -22.82 -9.38
CA SER A 178 -15.75 -22.90 -8.39
C SER A 178 -17.13 -23.10 -9.02
N CYS A 179 -17.40 -22.47 -10.18
CA CYS A 179 -18.62 -22.69 -10.94
C CYS A 179 -18.70 -24.09 -11.55
N LEU A 180 -17.60 -24.60 -12.12
CA LEU A 180 -17.56 -25.92 -12.76
C LEU A 180 -17.85 -27.05 -11.77
N TYR A 181 -17.25 -26.98 -10.58
CA TYR A 181 -17.32 -28.03 -9.57
C TYR A 181 -18.33 -27.77 -8.46
N LYS A 182 -19.03 -26.61 -8.50
CA LYS A 182 -20.01 -26.19 -7.48
C LYS A 182 -19.45 -26.21 -6.05
N GLN A 183 -18.17 -25.89 -5.90
CA GLN A 183 -17.44 -25.83 -4.62
C GLN A 183 -16.48 -24.65 -4.64
N ASN A 184 -16.17 -24.07 -3.48
CA ASN A 184 -15.22 -22.97 -3.40
C ASN A 184 -13.78 -23.46 -3.63
N TYR A 185 -13.23 -23.17 -4.81
CA TYR A 185 -11.84 -23.42 -5.16
C TYR A 185 -11.07 -22.10 -5.28
N SER A 186 -9.91 -22.07 -4.64
CA SER A 186 -8.93 -21.00 -4.78
C SER A 186 -7.88 -21.43 -5.80
N VAL A 187 -7.74 -20.67 -6.88
CA VAL A 187 -6.72 -20.88 -7.91
C VAL A 187 -5.87 -19.63 -8.01
N GLY A 188 -4.55 -19.79 -8.10
CA GLY A 188 -3.67 -18.64 -8.16
C GLY A 188 -2.30 -18.99 -8.70
N ARG A 189 -1.65 -17.97 -9.30
CA ARG A 189 -0.36 -18.10 -9.96
C ARG A 189 0.76 -18.68 -9.08
N VAL A 190 0.66 -18.54 -7.76
CA VAL A 190 1.63 -19.09 -6.80
C VAL A 190 1.10 -20.35 -6.12
N GLN A 191 -0.08 -20.30 -5.50
CA GLN A 191 -0.62 -21.41 -4.73
C GLN A 191 -0.83 -22.69 -5.56
N THR A 192 -1.23 -22.55 -6.83
CA THR A 192 -1.59 -23.70 -7.66
C THR A 192 -0.36 -24.47 -8.14
N PRO A 193 0.71 -23.84 -8.66
CA PRO A 193 1.97 -24.54 -8.90
C PRO A 193 2.57 -25.15 -7.63
N THR A 194 2.50 -24.46 -6.49
CA THR A 194 2.99 -25.02 -5.22
C THR A 194 2.23 -26.27 -4.79
N LEU A 195 0.90 -26.28 -4.92
CA LEU A 195 0.09 -27.47 -4.65
C LEU A 195 0.47 -28.64 -5.56
N SER A 196 0.78 -28.37 -6.83
CA SER A 196 1.19 -29.41 -7.79
C SER A 196 2.54 -30.07 -7.48
N MET A 197 3.34 -29.51 -6.57
CA MET A 197 4.65 -30.07 -6.18
C MET A 197 4.55 -31.09 -5.04
N ILE A 198 3.39 -31.19 -4.39
CA ILE A 198 3.08 -32.13 -3.31
C ILE A 198 2.35 -33.32 -3.92
#